data_AF-A0AA50ZVT8-F1
#
_entry.id   AF-A0AA50ZVT8-F1
#
_cell.length_a   1.000
_cell.length_b   1.000
_cell.length_c   1.000
_cell.angle_alpha   90.00
_cell.angle_beta   90.00
_cell.angle_gamma   90.00
#
_symmetry.space_group_name_H-M   'P 1'
#
loop_
_entity.id
_entity.type
_entity.pdbx_description
1 polymer ?
#
loop_
_entity_poly.entity_id
_entity_poly.type
_entity_poly.pdbx_seq_one_letter_code
_entity_poly.pdbx_strand_id
1 'polypeptide(L)'
;QDIIRRYKASKFGCRDAVRTTFESLPDKVAIQLNDTHPALAIPELLRILLDIENVPYDEAWNLVVKCCAYTNHTVLPEALERWPCSMLENVLPRHMQLIYHINFLHLQEVQKRWPGDLGKMRSMSLIEEEGEKRVNMANLCVVGSHAVNGVAAIHSDILKATVFHDFYEMWPEKFQNKTNGITPRRWLLLCNPGLSDLISDKIGDEWTVHLEKLQGLKKWAKDPAFQRAVMKVKQENKLKLASLIERDTGVRINPASMFDVQVKRIHEYKRQLLNILHVITLYNRIKRDPSAIITPRTVMIGGKAAP
;
A
#
# COMPACT_ATOMS: atom_id res chain seq x y z
N GLN A 1 20.97 10.55 2.57
CA GLN A 1 22.39 10.46 3.02
C GLN A 1 22.90 9.03 3.11
N ASP A 2 22.28 8.13 3.90
CA ASP A 2 22.79 6.74 4.05
C ASP A 2 22.91 5.95 2.73
N ILE A 3 21.89 6.05 1.86
CA ILE A 3 21.91 5.41 0.54
C ILE A 3 23.13 5.87 -0.28
N ILE A 4 23.37 7.19 -0.34
CA ILE A 4 24.51 7.78 -1.06
C ILE A 4 25.84 7.34 -0.45
N ARG A 5 25.94 7.33 0.88
CA ARG A 5 27.13 6.82 1.59
C ARG A 5 27.42 5.37 1.21
N ARG A 6 26.41 4.49 1.21
CA ARG A 6 26.55 3.07 0.80
C ARG A 6 26.89 2.92 -0.67
N TYR A 7 26.33 3.76 -1.55
CA TYR A 7 26.64 3.75 -2.98
C TYR A 7 28.10 4.11 -3.26
N LYS A 8 28.60 5.15 -2.57
CA LYS A 8 30.00 5.60 -2.66
C LYS A 8 30.98 4.63 -2.01
N ALA A 9 30.57 3.90 -0.98
CA ALA A 9 31.44 2.95 -0.31
C ALA A 9 31.92 1.85 -1.29
N SER A 10 33.24 1.66 -1.33
CA SER A 10 33.82 0.48 -2.00
C SER A 10 33.39 -0.78 -1.25
N LYS A 11 33.10 -1.86 -1.98
CA LYS A 11 32.86 -3.16 -1.37
C LYS A 11 34.16 -3.59 -0.66
N PHE A 12 34.06 -4.02 0.59
CA PHE A 12 35.21 -4.56 1.32
C PHE A 12 35.87 -5.69 0.50
N GLY A 13 37.18 -5.56 0.20
CA GLY A 13 37.93 -6.50 -0.64
C GLY A 13 37.86 -6.25 -2.16
N CYS A 14 37.20 -5.17 -2.61
CA CYS A 14 37.10 -4.81 -4.02
C CYS A 14 38.17 -3.78 -4.41
N ARG A 15 38.86 -4.02 -5.54
CA ARG A 15 39.84 -3.09 -6.14
C ARG A 15 39.21 -2.07 -7.08
N ASP A 16 37.89 -2.13 -7.28
CA ASP A 16 37.17 -1.14 -8.09
C ASP A 16 37.34 0.24 -7.46
N ALA A 17 37.50 1.25 -8.31
CA ALA A 17 37.57 2.63 -7.86
C ALA A 17 36.33 2.97 -7.01
N VAL A 18 36.54 3.74 -5.93
CA VAL A 18 35.45 4.39 -5.19
C VAL A 18 34.56 5.10 -6.23
N ARG A 19 33.25 4.84 -6.21
CA ARG A 19 32.34 5.47 -7.18
C ARG A 19 32.34 6.98 -6.92
N THR A 20 32.89 7.73 -7.86
CA THR A 20 32.92 9.20 -7.83
C THR A 20 31.89 9.82 -8.76
N THR A 21 31.31 9.05 -9.67
CA THR A 21 30.23 9.47 -10.57
C THR A 21 28.90 8.81 -10.20
N PHE A 22 27.80 9.43 -10.62
CA PHE A 22 26.45 8.98 -10.29
C PHE A 22 25.69 8.34 -11.47
N GLU A 23 26.30 8.22 -12.66
CA GLU A 23 25.67 7.65 -13.86
C GLU A 23 25.06 6.26 -13.60
N SER A 24 25.76 5.42 -12.81
CA SER A 24 25.32 4.06 -12.45
C SER A 24 24.48 4.00 -11.18
N LEU A 25 24.05 5.14 -10.62
CA LEU A 25 23.23 5.19 -9.41
C LEU A 25 21.93 4.38 -9.60
N PRO A 26 21.16 4.52 -10.69
CA PRO A 26 19.91 3.79 -10.86
C PRO A 26 20.09 2.27 -11.03
N ASP A 27 21.27 1.83 -11.51
CA ASP A 27 21.58 0.40 -11.65
C ASP A 27 21.84 -0.29 -10.30
N LYS A 28 22.09 0.49 -9.25
CA LYS A 28 22.44 0.00 -7.91
C LYS A 28 21.43 0.42 -6.84
N VAL A 29 20.62 1.44 -7.10
CA VAL A 29 19.73 2.06 -6.13
C VAL A 29 18.33 2.19 -6.72
N ALA A 30 17.37 1.54 -6.06
CA ALA A 30 15.94 1.74 -6.28
C ALA A 30 15.29 2.17 -4.96
N ILE A 31 14.50 3.24 -5.00
CA ILE A 31 13.80 3.83 -3.87
C ILE A 31 12.31 3.72 -4.13
N GLN A 32 11.63 2.87 -3.35
CA GLN A 32 10.18 2.74 -3.40
C GLN A 32 9.52 3.68 -2.40
N LEU A 33 8.68 4.58 -2.90
CA LEU A 33 7.86 5.49 -2.12
C LEU A 33 6.51 4.81 -1.82
N ASN A 34 6.29 4.47 -0.55
CA ASN A 34 5.05 3.85 -0.10
C ASN A 34 4.07 4.94 0.36
N ASP A 35 3.08 5.20 -0.50
CA ASP A 35 2.24 6.38 -0.45
C ASP A 35 3.05 7.69 -0.58
N THR A 36 2.45 8.82 -0.23
CA THR A 36 3.05 10.15 -0.34
C THR A 36 3.90 10.58 0.85
N HIS A 37 3.82 9.87 1.99
CA HIS A 37 4.57 10.22 3.21
C HIS A 37 6.08 10.45 2.99
N PRO A 38 6.80 9.65 2.17
CA PRO A 38 8.21 9.86 1.89
C PRO A 38 8.48 10.69 0.60
N ALA A 39 7.50 11.40 0.05
CA ALA A 39 7.63 12.13 -1.22
C ALA A 39 8.78 13.15 -1.24
N LEU A 40 9.12 13.72 -0.07
CA LEU A 40 10.28 14.61 0.08
C LEU A 40 11.63 13.94 -0.23
N ALA A 41 11.69 12.62 -0.35
CA ALA A 41 12.88 11.92 -0.85
C ALA A 41 13.26 12.36 -2.27
N ILE A 42 12.30 12.77 -3.10
CA ILE A 42 12.52 13.28 -4.47
C ILE A 42 13.33 14.60 -4.41
N PRO A 43 12.80 15.69 -3.82
CA PRO A 43 13.55 16.94 -3.72
C PRO A 43 14.79 16.83 -2.84
N GLU A 44 14.83 15.95 -1.82
CA GLU A 44 16.05 15.75 -1.02
C GLU A 44 17.16 15.04 -1.80
N LEU A 45 16.84 14.01 -2.60
CA LEU A 45 17.84 13.37 -3.46
C LEU A 45 18.37 14.36 -4.50
N LEU A 46 17.48 15.15 -5.10
CA LEU A 46 17.85 16.22 -6.01
C LEU A 46 18.75 17.26 -5.34
N ARG A 47 18.39 17.70 -4.13
CA ARG A 47 19.18 18.66 -3.33
C ARG A 47 20.59 18.13 -3.05
N ILE A 48 20.73 16.86 -2.67
CA ILE A 48 22.04 16.25 -2.44
C ILE A 48 22.86 16.26 -3.73
N LEU A 49 22.29 15.79 -4.84
CA LEU A 49 23.00 15.71 -6.12
C LEU A 49 23.43 17.09 -6.63
N LEU A 50 22.57 18.10 -6.50
CA LEU A 50 22.87 19.47 -6.93
C LEU A 50 23.81 20.19 -5.97
N ASP A 51 23.37 20.36 -4.72
CA ASP A 51 23.97 21.33 -3.80
C ASP A 51 25.23 20.77 -3.10
N ILE A 52 25.37 19.45 -3.03
CA ILE A 52 26.49 18.79 -2.35
C ILE A 52 27.42 18.12 -3.37
N GLU A 53 26.85 17.37 -4.30
CA GLU A 53 27.63 16.59 -5.27
C GLU A 53 27.93 17.36 -6.57
N ASN A 54 27.37 18.56 -6.73
CA ASN A 54 27.59 19.45 -7.88
C ASN A 54 27.25 18.81 -9.24
N VAL A 55 26.29 17.88 -9.26
CA VAL A 55 25.77 17.28 -10.49
C VAL A 55 24.88 18.31 -11.20
N PRO A 56 25.02 18.53 -12.52
CA PRO A 56 24.14 19.41 -13.28
C PRO A 56 22.66 18.99 -13.17
N TYR A 57 21.74 19.96 -13.23
CA TYR A 57 20.33 19.72 -12.98
C TYR A 57 19.71 18.63 -13.85
N ASP A 58 19.92 18.68 -15.17
CA ASP A 58 19.30 17.73 -16.10
C ASP A 58 19.75 16.29 -15.82
N GLU A 59 21.03 16.12 -15.46
CA GLU A 59 21.59 14.83 -15.06
C GLU A 59 21.01 14.39 -13.71
N ALA A 60 21.05 15.26 -12.70
CA ALA A 60 20.54 14.97 -11.36
C ALA A 60 19.05 14.59 -11.38
N TRP A 61 18.23 15.30 -12.17
CA TRP A 61 16.81 15.02 -12.31
C TRP A 61 16.55 13.67 -12.98
N ASN A 62 17.29 13.35 -14.05
CA ASN A 62 17.20 12.05 -14.71
C ASN A 62 17.57 10.90 -13.74
N LEU A 63 18.60 11.08 -12.91
CA LEU A 63 18.99 10.13 -11.88
C LEU A 63 17.89 9.94 -10.82
N VAL A 64 17.30 11.03 -10.34
CA VAL A 64 16.20 11.01 -9.35
C VAL A 64 15.02 10.21 -9.89
N VAL A 65 14.53 10.53 -11.09
CA VAL A 65 13.37 9.88 -11.71
C VAL A 65 13.64 8.38 -11.89
N LYS A 66 14.83 7.99 -12.38
CA LYS A 66 15.20 6.58 -12.55
C LYS A 66 15.36 5.82 -11.23
N CYS A 67 15.75 6.48 -10.15
CA CYS A 67 15.88 5.84 -8.84
C CYS A 67 14.53 5.68 -8.12
N CYS A 68 13.56 6.57 -8.35
CA CYS A 68 12.31 6.61 -7.57
C CYS A 68 11.14 5.90 -8.27
N ALA A 69 10.40 5.11 -7.50
CA ALA A 69 9.13 4.50 -7.92
C ALA A 69 8.06 4.75 -6.84
N TYR A 70 6.82 5.00 -7.25
CA TYR A 70 5.73 5.41 -6.38
C TYR A 70 4.60 4.36 -6.34
N THR A 71 4.19 3.97 -5.13
CA THR A 71 2.98 3.16 -4.92
C THR A 71 1.90 3.99 -4.24
N ASN A 72 0.74 4.12 -4.90
CA ASN A 72 -0.45 4.73 -4.31
C ASN A 72 -1.31 3.65 -3.60
N HIS A 73 -1.77 3.96 -2.39
CA HIS A 73 -2.54 3.03 -1.54
C HIS A 73 -4.01 3.44 -1.34
N THR A 74 -4.43 4.58 -1.88
CA THR A 74 -5.75 5.16 -1.63
C THR A 74 -6.13 6.21 -2.68
N VAL A 75 -7.42 6.23 -3.00
CA VAL A 75 -8.05 7.23 -3.87
C VAL A 75 -8.88 8.25 -3.09
N LEU A 76 -8.96 8.10 -1.76
CA LEU A 76 -9.71 8.99 -0.89
C LEU A 76 -9.00 10.37 -0.82
N PRO A 77 -9.68 11.47 -1.19
CA PRO A 77 -9.06 12.80 -1.23
C PRO A 77 -8.41 13.21 0.08
N GLU A 78 -9.02 12.87 1.22
CA GLU A 78 -8.52 13.19 2.55
C GLU A 78 -7.19 12.53 2.91
N ALA A 79 -6.81 11.48 2.18
CA ALA A 79 -5.55 10.76 2.38
C ALA A 79 -4.47 11.16 1.35
N LEU A 80 -4.78 12.05 0.40
CA LEU A 80 -3.80 12.60 -0.53
C LEU A 80 -3.15 13.84 0.11
N GLU A 81 -1.88 13.73 0.48
CA GLU A 81 -1.19 14.79 1.21
C GLU A 81 -1.12 16.10 0.40
N ARG A 82 -1.56 17.20 1.05
CA ARG A 82 -1.56 18.58 0.55
C ARG A 82 -0.93 19.51 1.58
N TRP A 83 0.37 19.72 1.48
CA TRP A 83 1.11 20.51 2.46
C TRP A 83 1.04 22.01 2.13
N PRO A 84 0.69 22.88 3.09
CA PRO A 84 0.77 24.32 2.89
C PRO A 84 2.16 24.77 2.43
N CYS A 85 2.21 25.59 1.38
CA CYS A 85 3.48 26.14 0.88
C CYS A 85 4.18 26.96 1.97
N SER A 86 3.41 27.77 2.71
CA SER A 86 3.87 28.54 3.87
C SER A 86 4.63 27.68 4.88
N MET A 87 4.14 26.49 5.18
CA MET A 87 4.79 25.55 6.10
C MET A 87 6.12 25.04 5.53
N LEU A 88 6.13 24.61 4.26
CA LEU A 88 7.35 24.11 3.62
C LEU A 88 8.40 25.21 3.41
N GLU A 89 8.00 26.44 3.11
CA GLU A 89 8.90 27.58 3.00
C GLU A 89 9.60 27.88 4.34
N ASN A 90 8.89 27.72 5.46
CA ASN A 90 9.47 27.92 6.78
C ASN A 90 10.38 26.76 7.22
N VAL A 91 9.96 25.51 6.99
CA VAL A 91 10.68 24.34 7.53
C VAL A 91 11.77 23.83 6.59
N LEU A 92 11.51 23.84 5.28
CA LEU A 92 12.36 23.29 4.22
C LEU A 92 12.48 24.25 3.02
N PRO A 93 13.00 25.48 3.22
CA PRO A 93 13.00 26.52 2.20
C PRO A 93 13.68 26.09 0.89
N ARG A 94 14.80 25.35 0.99
CA ARG A 94 15.52 24.84 -0.19
C ARG A 94 14.71 23.80 -0.95
N HIS A 95 14.01 22.90 -0.25
CA HIS A 95 13.14 21.91 -0.90
C HIS A 95 11.98 22.59 -1.61
N MET A 96 11.41 23.65 -1.04
CA MET A 96 10.35 24.39 -1.70
C MET A 96 10.83 25.06 -3.01
N GLN A 97 12.04 25.65 -3.01
CA GLN A 97 12.64 26.18 -4.24
C GLN A 97 12.78 25.10 -5.32
N LEU A 98 13.24 23.90 -4.94
CA LEU A 98 13.37 22.77 -5.86
C LEU A 98 11.99 22.30 -6.36
N ILE A 99 10.98 22.23 -5.50
CA ILE A 99 9.60 21.87 -5.89
C ILE A 99 9.04 22.86 -6.89
N TYR A 100 9.21 24.17 -6.68
CA TYR A 100 8.79 25.18 -7.65
C TYR A 100 9.53 25.04 -9.00
N HIS A 101 10.83 24.74 -8.97
CA HIS A 101 11.61 24.55 -10.19
C HIS A 101 11.20 23.28 -10.96
N ILE A 102 10.97 22.17 -10.25
CA ILE A 102 10.39 20.93 -10.83
C ILE A 102 9.03 21.24 -11.45
N ASN A 103 8.15 21.98 -10.74
CA ASN A 103 6.84 22.36 -11.24
C ASN A 103 6.93 23.21 -12.52
N PHE A 104 7.82 24.20 -12.53
CA PHE A 104 8.03 25.06 -13.70
C PHE A 104 8.41 24.26 -14.94
N LEU A 105 9.44 23.40 -14.85
CA LEU A 105 9.88 22.58 -15.97
C LEU A 105 8.82 21.54 -16.38
N HIS A 106 8.14 20.93 -15.40
CA HIS A 106 7.05 20.00 -15.68
C HIS A 106 5.91 20.67 -16.48
N LEU A 107 5.46 21.84 -16.03
CA LEU A 107 4.37 22.56 -16.69
C LEU A 107 4.77 23.08 -18.07
N GLN A 108 6.04 23.35 -18.34
CA GLN A 108 6.53 23.61 -19.69
C GLN A 108 6.33 22.39 -20.61
N GLU A 109 6.61 21.18 -20.14
CA GLU A 109 6.36 19.96 -20.92
C GLU A 109 4.87 19.70 -21.14
N VAL A 110 4.02 19.97 -20.13
CA VAL A 110 2.56 19.90 -20.27
C VAL A 110 2.06 20.89 -21.33
N GLN A 111 2.52 22.15 -21.28
CA GLN A 111 2.14 23.19 -22.24
C GLN A 111 2.62 22.88 -23.66
N LYS A 112 3.80 22.24 -23.83
CA LYS A 112 4.28 21.80 -25.14
C LYS A 112 3.40 20.70 -25.73
N ARG A 113 2.91 19.78 -24.90
CA ARG A 113 2.07 18.65 -25.34
C ARG A 113 0.62 19.06 -25.60
N TRP A 114 0.07 19.95 -24.78
CA TRP A 114 -1.30 20.46 -24.89
C TRP A 114 -1.31 21.99 -24.86
N PRO A 115 -0.93 22.67 -25.97
CA PRO A 115 -0.86 24.12 -26.01
C PRO A 115 -2.22 24.79 -25.74
N GLY A 116 -2.29 25.58 -24.66
CA GLY A 116 -3.48 26.37 -24.33
C GLY A 116 -4.52 25.64 -23.46
N ASP A 117 -4.29 24.38 -23.11
CA ASP A 117 -5.16 23.65 -22.17
C ASP A 117 -4.83 24.00 -20.72
N LEU A 118 -5.39 25.12 -20.26
CA LEU A 118 -5.24 25.58 -18.88
C LEU A 118 -5.82 24.60 -17.85
N GLY A 119 -6.77 23.74 -18.26
CA GLY A 119 -7.35 22.71 -17.42
C GLY A 119 -6.30 21.66 -17.03
N LYS A 120 -5.60 21.11 -18.02
CA LYS A 120 -4.50 20.14 -17.80
C LYS A 120 -3.32 20.77 -17.06
N MET A 121 -2.96 22.02 -17.38
CA MET A 121 -1.92 22.72 -16.62
C MET A 121 -2.26 22.81 -15.14
N ARG A 122 -3.52 23.10 -14.80
CA ARG A 122 -3.98 23.21 -13.42
C ARG A 122 -4.03 21.86 -12.72
N SER A 123 -4.56 20.82 -13.36
CA SER A 123 -4.71 19.48 -12.74
C SER A 123 -3.36 18.79 -12.52
N MET A 124 -2.39 19.02 -13.41
CA MET A 124 -1.06 18.41 -13.34
C MET A 124 -0.03 19.23 -12.56
N SER A 125 -0.37 20.46 -12.15
CA SER A 125 0.49 21.29 -11.31
C SER A 125 0.82 20.59 -9.98
N LEU A 126 2.07 20.72 -9.54
CA LEU A 126 2.48 20.32 -8.19
C LEU A 126 1.98 21.31 -7.15
N ILE A 127 1.59 22.53 -7.56
CA ILE A 127 1.10 23.60 -6.70
C ILE A 127 -0.38 23.84 -6.96
N GLU A 128 -1.19 23.66 -5.92
CA GLU A 128 -2.61 23.98 -5.91
C GLU A 128 -2.79 25.44 -5.47
N GLU A 129 -3.55 26.20 -6.26
CA GLU A 129 -3.74 27.65 -6.09
C GLU A 129 -5.06 28.00 -5.36
N GLU A 130 -5.96 27.03 -5.12
CA GLU A 130 -7.23 27.30 -4.44
C GLU A 130 -7.03 27.47 -2.92
N GLY A 131 -7.39 28.64 -2.41
CA GLY A 131 -7.26 28.97 -0.99
C GLY A 131 -5.81 29.24 -0.60
N GLU A 132 -5.34 28.60 0.48
CA GLU A 132 -3.91 28.62 0.80
C GLU A 132 -3.16 27.70 -0.17
N LYS A 133 -2.11 28.24 -0.82
CA LYS A 133 -1.30 27.47 -1.76
C LYS A 133 -0.77 26.20 -1.12
N ARG A 134 -0.90 25.06 -1.81
CA ARG A 134 -0.48 23.75 -1.30
C ARG A 134 0.35 22.99 -2.30
N VAL A 135 1.31 22.22 -1.80
CA VAL A 135 2.04 21.23 -2.60
C VAL A 135 1.24 19.93 -2.63
N ASN A 136 0.89 19.49 -3.83
CA ASN A 136 0.29 18.19 -4.08
C ASN A 136 1.38 17.12 -4.17
N MET A 137 1.53 16.35 -3.08
CA MET A 137 2.62 15.36 -2.97
C MET A 137 2.43 14.17 -3.91
N ALA A 138 1.19 13.85 -4.26
CA ALA A 138 0.91 12.80 -5.22
C ALA A 138 1.40 13.19 -6.62
N ASN A 139 1.14 14.42 -7.06
CA ASN A 139 1.64 14.96 -8.32
C ASN A 139 3.17 14.99 -8.33
N LEU A 140 3.80 15.45 -7.22
CA LEU A 140 5.26 15.40 -7.06
C LEU A 140 5.81 13.96 -7.22
N CYS A 141 5.18 12.97 -6.58
CA CYS A 141 5.57 11.57 -6.70
C CYS A 141 5.46 11.04 -8.12
N VAL A 142 4.37 11.34 -8.84
CA VAL A 142 4.15 10.88 -10.22
C VAL A 142 5.17 11.51 -11.18
N VAL A 143 5.45 12.81 -11.02
CA VAL A 143 6.42 13.54 -11.85
C VAL A 143 7.84 13.06 -11.58
N GLY A 144 8.21 12.90 -10.30
CA GLY A 144 9.56 12.51 -9.88
C GLY A 144 9.86 11.00 -9.86
N SER A 145 8.98 10.15 -10.40
CA SER A 145 9.17 8.70 -10.44
C SER A 145 9.10 8.14 -11.85
N HIS A 146 9.86 7.07 -12.12
CA HIS A 146 9.81 6.33 -13.41
C HIS A 146 8.66 5.30 -13.46
N ALA A 147 8.10 4.92 -12.31
CA ALA A 147 7.00 3.98 -12.22
C ALA A 147 5.99 4.41 -11.15
N VAL A 148 4.71 4.20 -11.44
CA VAL A 148 3.57 4.46 -10.55
C VAL A 148 2.70 3.20 -10.54
N ASN A 149 2.40 2.66 -9.36
CA ASN A 149 1.53 1.48 -9.28
C ASN A 149 0.41 1.61 -8.25
N GLY A 150 -0.73 1.00 -8.59
CA GLY A 150 -1.80 0.69 -7.66
C GLY A 150 -1.61 -0.70 -7.03
N VAL A 151 -2.43 -0.98 -6.00
CA VAL A 151 -2.30 -2.18 -5.15
C VAL A 151 -3.33 -3.30 -5.39
N ALA A 152 -4.19 -3.11 -6.39
CA ALA A 152 -5.15 -4.10 -6.91
C ALA A 152 -5.55 -3.69 -8.33
N ALA A 153 -5.94 -4.63 -9.20
CA ALA A 153 -6.27 -4.33 -10.60
C ALA A 153 -7.28 -3.18 -10.73
N ILE A 154 -8.43 -3.31 -10.05
CA ILE A 154 -9.47 -2.28 -10.00
C ILE A 154 -8.95 -0.92 -9.49
N HIS A 155 -8.06 -0.94 -8.49
CA HIS A 155 -7.49 0.29 -7.96
C HIS A 155 -6.57 0.96 -8.98
N SER A 156 -5.70 0.19 -9.65
CA SER A 156 -4.87 0.70 -10.75
C SER A 156 -5.71 1.25 -11.90
N ASP A 157 -6.84 0.63 -12.23
CA ASP A 157 -7.73 1.12 -13.28
C ASP A 157 -8.42 2.43 -12.88
N ILE A 158 -8.88 2.57 -11.63
CA ILE A 158 -9.41 3.83 -11.10
C ILE A 158 -8.36 4.94 -11.18
N LEU A 159 -7.10 4.67 -10.80
CA LEU A 159 -6.03 5.67 -10.87
C LEU A 159 -5.85 6.21 -12.30
N LYS A 160 -5.81 5.32 -13.30
CA LYS A 160 -5.67 5.71 -14.73
C LYS A 160 -6.91 6.43 -15.28
N ALA A 161 -8.10 6.06 -14.81
CA ALA A 161 -9.36 6.61 -15.32
C ALA A 161 -9.80 7.91 -14.63
N THR A 162 -9.28 8.19 -13.42
CA THR A 162 -9.76 9.31 -12.59
C THR A 162 -8.61 10.11 -11.99
N VAL A 163 -8.06 9.69 -10.85
CA VAL A 163 -7.14 10.45 -10.00
C VAL A 163 -5.90 10.96 -10.75
N PHE A 164 -5.32 10.13 -11.61
CA PHE A 164 -4.11 10.44 -12.37
C PHE A 164 -4.36 10.34 -13.88
N HIS A 165 -5.58 10.63 -14.32
CA HIS A 165 -5.96 10.50 -15.73
C HIS A 165 -5.05 11.32 -16.65
N ASP A 166 -4.85 12.61 -16.37
CA ASP A 166 -4.00 13.47 -17.19
C ASP A 166 -2.53 13.02 -17.20
N PHE A 167 -2.02 12.52 -16.07
CA PHE A 167 -0.68 11.93 -15.99
C PHE A 167 -0.56 10.63 -16.77
N TYR A 168 -1.61 9.80 -16.79
CA TYR A 168 -1.65 8.58 -17.59
C TYR A 168 -1.69 8.89 -19.08
N GLU A 169 -2.42 9.93 -19.50
CA GLU A 169 -2.37 10.41 -20.89
C GLU A 169 -0.97 10.92 -21.27
N MET A 170 -0.25 11.53 -20.33
CA MET A 170 1.13 12.03 -20.56
C MET A 170 2.15 10.89 -20.65
N TRP A 171 2.11 9.94 -19.70
CA TRP A 171 3.11 8.87 -19.54
C TRP A 171 2.45 7.53 -19.25
N PRO A 172 1.75 6.92 -20.24
CA PRO A 172 1.02 5.67 -20.02
C PRO A 172 1.94 4.53 -19.55
N GLU A 173 3.19 4.53 -19.98
CA GLU A 173 4.22 3.54 -19.65
C GLU A 173 4.63 3.53 -18.17
N LYS A 174 4.43 4.64 -17.43
CA LYS A 174 4.72 4.70 -15.99
C LYS A 174 3.73 3.87 -15.16
N PHE A 175 2.50 3.69 -15.64
CA PHE A 175 1.41 3.16 -14.83
C PHE A 175 1.35 1.63 -14.85
N GLN A 176 1.40 1.03 -13.68
CA GLN A 176 1.42 -0.42 -13.50
C GLN A 176 0.42 -0.88 -12.43
N ASN A 177 0.24 -2.21 -12.37
CA ASN A 177 -0.40 -2.87 -11.24
C ASN A 177 0.61 -3.76 -10.49
N LYS A 178 0.54 -3.73 -9.16
CA LYS A 178 1.18 -4.71 -8.27
C LYS A 178 0.19 -5.06 -7.17
N THR A 179 -0.57 -6.13 -7.39
CA THR A 179 -1.58 -6.56 -6.42
C THR A 179 -0.93 -6.97 -5.09
N ASN A 180 -1.45 -6.45 -3.98
CA ASN A 180 -0.91 -6.72 -2.66
C ASN A 180 -0.91 -8.23 -2.32
N GLY A 181 0.06 -8.63 -1.52
CA GLY A 181 0.17 -9.99 -0.98
C GLY A 181 0.35 -9.99 0.54
N ILE A 182 0.22 -11.18 1.13
CA ILE A 182 0.56 -11.45 2.51
C ILE A 182 1.60 -12.57 2.55
N THR A 183 2.53 -12.53 3.51
CA THR A 183 3.53 -13.59 3.66
C THR A 183 2.90 -14.85 4.26
N PRO A 184 2.97 -16.02 3.59
CA PRO A 184 2.41 -17.27 4.12
C PRO A 184 3.14 -17.77 5.37
N ARG A 185 4.39 -17.30 5.59
CA ARG A 185 5.18 -17.64 6.79
C ARG A 185 4.48 -17.19 8.07
N ARG A 186 4.00 -15.94 8.10
CA ARG A 186 3.29 -15.40 9.27
C ARG A 186 1.81 -15.78 9.28
N TRP A 187 1.16 -15.68 8.12
CA TRP A 187 -0.30 -15.75 7.98
C TRP A 187 -0.85 -17.16 7.73
N LEU A 188 0.01 -18.17 7.75
CA LEU A 188 -0.39 -19.58 7.69
C LEU A 188 0.51 -20.43 8.59
N LEU A 189 1.82 -20.49 8.30
CA LEU A 189 2.75 -21.37 9.02
C LEU A 189 2.83 -21.06 10.52
N LEU A 190 3.01 -19.78 10.89
CA LEU A 190 3.12 -19.37 12.29
C LEU A 190 1.77 -19.37 13.00
N CYS A 191 0.72 -18.79 12.40
CA CYS A 191 -0.55 -18.56 13.11
C CYS A 191 -1.51 -19.75 13.06
N ASN A 192 -1.28 -20.72 12.17
CA ASN A 192 -2.15 -21.87 12.00
C ASN A 192 -1.33 -23.15 11.68
N PRO A 193 -0.50 -23.61 12.64
CA PRO A 193 0.37 -24.77 12.43
C PRO A 193 -0.43 -26.03 12.09
N GLY A 194 -1.56 -26.29 12.76
CA GLY A 194 -2.38 -27.47 12.45
C GLY A 194 -2.94 -27.50 11.02
N LEU A 195 -3.23 -26.35 10.41
CA LEU A 195 -3.60 -26.32 8.98
C LEU A 195 -2.37 -26.49 8.09
N SER A 196 -1.23 -25.93 8.51
CA SER A 196 0.03 -26.01 7.78
C SER A 196 0.51 -27.46 7.68
N ASP A 197 0.50 -28.19 8.80
CA ASP A 197 0.85 -29.61 8.84
C ASP A 197 -0.06 -30.44 7.92
N LEU A 198 -1.38 -30.19 7.99
CA LEU A 198 -2.35 -30.87 7.14
C LEU A 198 -2.14 -30.60 5.64
N ILE A 199 -1.70 -29.38 5.27
CA ILE A 199 -1.36 -29.06 3.88
C ILE A 199 -0.09 -29.80 3.49
N SER A 200 0.95 -29.74 4.33
CA SER A 200 2.23 -30.40 4.10
C SER A 200 2.09 -31.91 3.92
N ASP A 201 1.24 -32.57 4.70
CA ASP A 201 0.93 -34.00 4.56
C ASP A 201 0.36 -34.37 3.17
N LYS A 202 -0.30 -33.42 2.50
CA LYS A 202 -0.95 -33.67 1.20
C LYS A 202 -0.11 -33.27 0.00
N ILE A 203 0.74 -32.26 0.13
CA ILE A 203 1.45 -31.66 -1.02
C ILE A 203 2.94 -31.38 -0.76
N GLY A 204 3.51 -31.82 0.37
CA GLY A 204 4.88 -31.54 0.79
C GLY A 204 5.08 -30.12 1.34
N ASP A 205 6.29 -29.75 1.75
CA ASP A 205 6.56 -28.48 2.47
C ASP A 205 6.90 -27.27 1.59
N GLU A 206 7.10 -27.49 0.29
CA GLU A 206 7.59 -26.44 -0.61
C GLU A 206 6.60 -25.27 -0.77
N TRP A 207 5.31 -25.45 -0.43
CA TRP A 207 4.30 -24.39 -0.50
C TRP A 207 4.61 -23.18 0.41
N THR A 208 5.44 -23.36 1.44
CA THR A 208 5.82 -22.31 2.40
C THR A 208 6.57 -21.14 1.73
N VAL A 209 7.29 -21.43 0.64
CA VAL A 209 7.98 -20.45 -0.21
C VAL A 209 7.38 -20.36 -1.62
N HIS A 210 6.64 -21.37 -2.07
CA HIS A 210 5.96 -21.46 -3.37
C HIS A 210 4.43 -21.59 -3.21
N LEU A 211 3.75 -20.49 -2.83
CA LEU A 211 2.35 -20.52 -2.40
C LEU A 211 1.38 -21.02 -3.50
N GLU A 212 1.75 -20.90 -4.77
CA GLU A 212 1.03 -21.43 -5.92
C GLU A 212 0.81 -22.96 -5.84
N LYS A 213 1.67 -23.69 -5.13
CA LYS A 213 1.54 -25.14 -4.92
C LYS A 213 0.28 -25.52 -4.14
N LEU A 214 -0.34 -24.59 -3.40
CA LEU A 214 -1.64 -24.82 -2.76
C LEU A 214 -2.73 -25.23 -3.77
N GLN A 215 -2.58 -24.93 -5.07
CA GLN A 215 -3.50 -25.44 -6.09
C GLN A 215 -3.57 -26.97 -6.14
N GLY A 216 -2.51 -27.68 -5.72
CA GLY A 216 -2.51 -29.15 -5.60
C GLY A 216 -3.58 -29.68 -4.65
N LEU A 217 -4.02 -28.88 -3.68
CA LEU A 217 -5.10 -29.24 -2.75
C LEU A 217 -6.45 -29.44 -3.44
N LYS A 218 -6.66 -28.92 -4.65
CA LYS A 218 -7.90 -29.13 -5.42
C LYS A 218 -8.22 -30.61 -5.62
N LYS A 219 -7.20 -31.48 -5.72
CA LYS A 219 -7.35 -32.93 -5.85
C LYS A 219 -8.04 -33.56 -4.63
N TRP A 220 -7.88 -32.95 -3.46
CA TRP A 220 -8.41 -33.42 -2.18
C TRP A 220 -9.72 -32.73 -1.77
N ALA A 221 -10.22 -31.78 -2.57
CA ALA A 221 -11.37 -30.95 -2.19
C ALA A 221 -12.66 -31.73 -1.93
N LYS A 222 -12.84 -32.89 -2.59
CA LYS A 222 -13.99 -33.80 -2.41
C LYS A 222 -13.70 -34.98 -1.50
N ASP A 223 -12.48 -35.10 -0.98
CA ASP A 223 -12.10 -36.21 -0.10
C ASP A 223 -12.73 -36.00 1.30
N PRO A 224 -13.63 -36.90 1.76
CA PRO A 224 -14.31 -36.72 3.03
C PRO A 224 -13.37 -36.72 4.23
N ALA A 225 -12.24 -37.43 4.17
CA ALA A 225 -11.27 -37.46 5.25
C ALA A 225 -10.54 -36.11 5.38
N PHE A 226 -10.10 -35.54 4.26
CA PHE A 226 -9.48 -34.22 4.20
C PHE A 226 -10.45 -33.11 4.66
N GLN A 227 -11.71 -33.15 4.21
CA GLN A 227 -12.73 -32.20 4.67
C GLN A 227 -12.92 -32.27 6.19
N ARG A 228 -13.03 -33.47 6.78
CA ARG A 228 -13.12 -33.65 8.24
C ARG A 228 -11.88 -33.12 8.96
N ALA A 229 -10.69 -33.34 8.41
CA ALA A 229 -9.44 -32.85 9.00
C ALA A 229 -9.38 -31.31 9.00
N VAL A 230 -9.72 -30.66 7.88
CA VAL A 230 -9.80 -29.18 7.79
C VAL A 230 -10.82 -28.63 8.78
N MET A 231 -11.99 -29.26 8.89
CA MET A 231 -13.04 -28.87 9.84
C MET A 231 -12.57 -29.02 11.29
N LYS A 232 -11.86 -30.11 11.62
CA LYS A 232 -11.29 -30.33 12.95
C LYS A 232 -10.30 -29.22 13.33
N VAL A 233 -9.36 -28.89 12.44
CA VAL A 233 -8.40 -27.79 12.67
C VAL A 233 -9.13 -26.45 12.88
N LYS A 234 -10.17 -26.17 12.08
CA LYS A 234 -10.97 -24.95 12.27
C LYS A 234 -11.65 -24.94 13.63
N GLN A 235 -12.22 -26.06 14.07
CA GLN A 235 -12.91 -26.15 15.36
C GLN A 235 -11.93 -25.99 16.53
N GLU A 236 -10.76 -26.61 16.47
CA GLU A 236 -9.69 -26.43 17.47
C GLU A 236 -9.25 -24.98 17.58
N ASN A 237 -9.08 -24.29 16.45
CA ASN A 237 -8.75 -22.86 16.43
C ASN A 237 -9.86 -22.00 17.05
N LYS A 238 -11.14 -22.33 16.83
CA LYS A 238 -12.27 -21.63 17.45
C LYS A 238 -12.30 -21.85 18.97
N LEU A 239 -12.04 -23.06 19.43
CA LEU A 239 -11.95 -23.38 20.86
C LEU A 239 -10.83 -22.58 21.53
N LYS A 240 -9.64 -22.56 20.93
CA LYS A 240 -8.50 -21.74 21.41
C LYS A 240 -8.86 -20.26 21.49
N LEU A 241 -9.51 -19.71 20.47
CA LEU A 241 -9.95 -18.31 20.46
C LEU A 241 -11.03 -18.03 21.52
N ALA A 242 -11.99 -18.93 21.71
CA ALA A 242 -13.02 -18.78 22.74
C ALA A 242 -12.41 -18.74 24.15
N SER A 243 -11.46 -19.65 24.45
CA SER A 243 -10.73 -19.65 25.72
C SER A 243 -9.90 -18.38 25.90
N LEU A 244 -9.30 -17.87 24.83
CA LEU A 244 -8.55 -16.61 24.86
C LEU A 244 -9.45 -15.42 25.21
N ILE A 245 -10.61 -15.32 24.56
CA ILE A 245 -11.58 -14.24 24.80
C ILE A 245 -12.10 -14.30 26.25
N GLU A 246 -12.47 -15.49 26.75
CA GLU A 246 -12.93 -15.64 28.13
C GLU A 246 -11.85 -15.22 29.13
N ARG A 247 -10.60 -15.64 28.90
CA ARG A 247 -9.47 -15.28 29.77
C ARG A 247 -9.22 -13.77 29.81
N ASP A 248 -9.22 -13.11 28.65
CA ASP A 248 -8.79 -11.71 28.55
C ASP A 248 -9.93 -10.71 28.82
N THR A 249 -11.19 -11.13 28.68
CA THR A 249 -12.36 -10.22 28.78
C THR A 249 -13.45 -10.69 29.75
N GLY A 250 -13.40 -11.94 30.22
CA GLY A 250 -14.47 -12.57 31.01
C GLY A 250 -15.70 -12.99 30.19
N VAL A 251 -15.75 -12.70 28.89
CA VAL A 251 -16.90 -13.01 28.02
C VAL A 251 -16.83 -14.44 27.51
N ARG A 252 -17.86 -15.24 27.80
CA ARG A 252 -18.02 -16.59 27.25
C ARG A 252 -18.74 -16.55 25.90
N ILE A 253 -18.19 -17.25 24.91
CA ILE A 253 -18.79 -17.38 23.57
C ILE A 253 -18.99 -18.85 23.20
N ASN A 254 -19.99 -19.13 22.35
CA ASN A 254 -20.28 -20.49 21.91
C ASN A 254 -19.38 -20.90 20.71
N PRO A 255 -18.41 -21.81 20.88
CA PRO A 255 -17.52 -22.23 19.80
C PRO A 255 -18.20 -23.11 18.74
N ALA A 256 -19.44 -23.55 18.94
CA ALA A 256 -20.25 -24.22 17.91
C ALA A 256 -20.92 -23.22 16.95
N SER A 257 -21.05 -21.94 17.34
CA SER A 257 -21.63 -20.89 16.50
C SER A 257 -20.72 -20.52 15.32
N MET A 258 -21.28 -19.88 14.29
CA MET A 258 -20.49 -19.25 13.24
C MET A 258 -19.74 -18.04 13.81
N PHE A 259 -18.42 -18.00 13.66
CA PHE A 259 -17.61 -16.84 14.03
C PHE A 259 -17.60 -15.86 12.86
N ASP A 260 -18.33 -14.76 13.01
CA ASP A 260 -18.46 -13.68 12.02
C ASP A 260 -17.54 -12.53 12.45
N VAL A 261 -16.42 -12.33 11.74
CA VAL A 261 -15.32 -11.50 12.22
C VAL A 261 -15.00 -10.37 11.25
N GLN A 262 -15.12 -9.12 11.71
CA GLN A 262 -14.70 -7.93 10.98
C GLN A 262 -13.62 -7.19 11.77
N VAL A 263 -12.35 -7.52 11.50
CA VAL A 263 -11.18 -6.89 12.13
C VAL A 263 -10.41 -6.02 11.13
N LYS A 264 -10.36 -4.71 11.39
CA LYS A 264 -9.66 -3.67 10.60
C LYS A 264 -9.77 -2.31 11.30
N ARG A 265 -8.94 -1.33 10.94
CA ARG A 265 -9.09 0.07 11.40
C ARG A 265 -10.55 0.53 11.27
N ILE A 266 -11.05 1.29 12.24
CA ILE A 266 -12.42 1.80 12.21
C ILE A 266 -12.45 2.99 11.26
N HIS A 267 -13.32 2.93 10.25
CA HIS A 267 -13.46 3.99 9.24
C HIS A 267 -14.80 3.85 8.50
N GLU A 268 -15.46 4.96 8.19
CA GLU A 268 -16.77 4.98 7.54
C GLU A 268 -16.83 4.18 6.23
N TYR A 269 -15.85 4.31 5.33
CA TYR A 269 -15.82 3.54 4.07
C TYR A 269 -15.71 2.02 4.27
N LYS A 270 -15.25 1.56 5.44
CA LYS A 270 -15.17 0.13 5.80
C LYS A 270 -16.49 -0.42 6.32
N ARG A 271 -17.48 0.46 6.54
CA ARG A 271 -18.89 0.13 6.83
C ARG A 271 -19.08 -0.84 7.99
N GLN A 272 -18.37 -0.66 9.11
CA GLN A 272 -18.67 -1.37 10.36
C GLN A 272 -20.13 -1.11 10.80
N LEU A 273 -20.67 0.09 10.55
CA LEU A 273 -22.08 0.41 10.77
C LEU A 273 -23.04 -0.49 9.98
N LEU A 274 -22.72 -0.80 8.71
CA LEU A 274 -23.54 -1.71 7.91
C LEU A 274 -23.59 -3.11 8.54
N ASN A 275 -22.47 -3.58 9.09
CA ASN A 275 -22.42 -4.85 9.82
C ASN A 275 -23.29 -4.79 11.09
N ILE A 276 -23.23 -3.69 11.83
CA ILE A 276 -24.08 -3.47 13.02
C ILE A 276 -25.58 -3.48 12.66
N LEU A 277 -25.98 -2.84 11.55
CA LEU A 277 -27.37 -2.88 11.08
C LEU A 277 -27.83 -4.31 10.76
N HIS A 278 -26.95 -5.15 10.22
CA HIS A 278 -27.23 -6.57 10.02
C HIS A 278 -27.39 -7.32 11.35
N VAL A 279 -26.55 -7.04 12.35
CA VAL A 279 -26.71 -7.61 13.71
C VAL A 279 -28.06 -7.24 14.32
N ILE A 280 -28.46 -5.96 14.23
CA ILE A 280 -29.78 -5.48 14.70
C ILE A 280 -30.91 -6.19 13.95
N THR A 281 -30.75 -6.40 12.64
CA THR A 281 -31.73 -7.13 11.83
C THR A 281 -31.91 -8.57 12.30
N LEU A 282 -30.82 -9.28 12.57
CA LEU A 282 -30.86 -10.65 13.11
C LEU A 282 -31.53 -10.68 14.48
N TYR A 283 -31.17 -9.75 15.36
CA TYR A 283 -31.79 -9.62 16.69
C TYR A 283 -33.30 -9.42 16.59
N ASN A 284 -33.76 -8.47 15.78
CA ASN A 284 -35.19 -8.18 15.61
C ASN A 284 -35.97 -9.36 15.01
N ARG A 285 -35.36 -10.11 14.08
CA ARG A 285 -35.98 -11.32 13.52
C ARG A 285 -36.16 -12.42 14.57
N ILE A 286 -35.16 -12.64 15.43
CA ILE A 286 -35.25 -13.58 16.56
C ILE A 286 -36.33 -13.13 17.55
N LYS A 287 -36.40 -11.83 17.85
CA LYS A 287 -37.43 -11.29 18.76
C LYS A 287 -38.85 -11.43 18.22
N ARG A 288 -39.02 -11.33 16.89
CA ARG A 288 -40.31 -11.46 16.22
C ARG A 288 -40.79 -12.91 16.13
N ASP A 289 -39.89 -13.83 15.84
CA ASP A 289 -40.19 -15.26 15.80
C ASP A 289 -39.11 -16.04 16.59
N PRO A 290 -39.33 -16.25 17.90
CA PRO A 290 -38.40 -16.99 18.75
C PRO A 290 -38.26 -18.48 18.38
N SER A 291 -39.19 -19.02 17.59
CA SER A 291 -39.19 -20.43 17.15
C SER A 291 -38.42 -20.64 15.85
N ALA A 292 -38.04 -19.56 15.16
CA ALA A 292 -37.29 -19.62 13.93
C ALA A 292 -35.96 -20.35 14.11
N ILE A 293 -35.71 -21.35 13.26
CA ILE A 293 -34.43 -22.07 13.22
C ILE A 293 -33.39 -21.16 12.56
N ILE A 294 -32.55 -20.54 13.37
CA ILE A 294 -31.50 -19.61 12.92
C ILE A 294 -30.13 -20.16 13.32
N THR A 295 -29.16 -20.13 12.40
CA THR A 295 -27.77 -20.52 12.70
C THR A 295 -27.20 -19.60 13.78
N PRO A 296 -26.74 -20.14 14.93
CA PRO A 296 -26.10 -19.32 15.96
C PRO A 296 -24.86 -18.61 15.42
N ARG A 297 -24.68 -17.33 15.79
CA ARG A 297 -23.50 -16.53 15.40
C ARG A 297 -22.86 -15.86 16.61
N THR A 298 -21.53 -15.77 16.59
CA THR A 298 -20.75 -14.87 17.43
C THR A 298 -20.15 -13.81 16.51
N VAL A 299 -20.66 -12.59 16.58
CA VAL A 299 -20.19 -11.46 15.75
C VAL A 299 -19.12 -10.68 16.52
N MET A 300 -17.92 -10.58 15.94
CA MET A 300 -16.76 -9.90 16.52
C MET A 300 -16.31 -8.75 15.59
N ILE A 301 -16.39 -7.52 16.09
CA ILE A 301 -15.91 -6.33 15.38
C ILE A 301 -14.75 -5.74 16.19
N GLY A 302 -13.60 -5.54 15.55
CA GLY A 302 -12.39 -5.06 16.23
C GLY A 302 -11.56 -4.11 15.37
N GLY A 303 -11.05 -3.05 15.97
CA GLY A 303 -10.24 -2.04 15.29
C GLY A 303 -9.92 -0.86 16.19
N LYS A 304 -8.91 -0.08 15.82
CA LYS A 304 -8.63 1.23 16.42
C LYS A 304 -9.20 2.34 15.54
N ALA A 305 -9.77 3.37 16.14
CA ALA A 305 -10.10 4.64 15.50
C ALA A 305 -8.91 5.62 15.68
N ALA A 306 -8.79 6.61 14.80
CA ALA A 306 -7.88 7.73 15.06
C ALA A 306 -8.35 8.48 16.32
N PRO A 307 -7.44 8.99 17.17
CA PRO A 307 -7.78 9.81 18.33
C PRO A 307 -8.55 11.07 17.95
#